data_AF-A0A9P6EPJ4-F1
#
_entry.id   AF-A0A9P6EPJ4-F1
#
_cell.length_a   1.000
_cell.length_b   1.000
_cell.length_c   1.000
_cell.angle_alpha   90.00
_cell.angle_beta   90.00
_cell.angle_gamma   90.00
#
_symmetry.space_group_name_H-M   'P 1'
#
loop_
_entity.id
_entity.type
_entity.pdbx_description
1 polymer ?
#
loop_
_entity_poly.entity_id
_entity_poly.type
_entity_poly.pdbx_seq_one_letter_code
_entity_poly.pdbx_strand_id
1 'polypeptide(L)'
;MEPSTMESSNQVDGAVVIENHKTYYYDLVVFEKVRFLISKNGFLLENPKFFDQFDLPKRSPEQEEGVDSIMLKDTTSETFHGLLLAMYPFPRSAWSYEEWPGALDLATKWDLSKIRAGAILAISGVHKNGAKLMVEIILLGRKYNVAQWLEEGYIGILKQADLKDQR
;
A
#
# COMPACT_ATOMS: atom_id res chain seq x y z
N MET A 1 -66.83 -36.40 -11.79
CA MET A 1 -65.37 -36.65 -11.80
C MET A 1 -64.81 -35.95 -13.02
N GLU A 2 -63.57 -35.46 -12.88
CA GLU A 2 -62.82 -34.52 -13.74
C GLU A 2 -63.02 -33.03 -13.44
N PRO A 3 -61.91 -32.25 -13.43
CA PRO A 3 -61.60 -31.40 -12.29
C PRO A 3 -61.59 -29.90 -12.61
N SER A 4 -61.58 -29.19 -11.49
CA SER A 4 -61.56 -27.75 -11.28
C SER A 4 -60.15 -27.16 -11.39
N THR A 5 -60.09 -25.83 -11.53
CA THR A 5 -59.16 -24.94 -10.80
C THR A 5 -57.88 -24.46 -11.51
N MET A 6 -58.00 -23.18 -11.92
CA MET A 6 -57.12 -22.03 -11.65
C MET A 6 -55.87 -21.79 -12.50
N GLU A 7 -55.98 -20.64 -13.21
CA GLU A 7 -54.93 -19.67 -13.47
C GLU A 7 -53.93 -19.59 -12.32
N SER A 8 -52.70 -20.02 -12.56
CA SER A 8 -51.57 -19.63 -11.73
C SER A 8 -51.04 -18.31 -12.28
N SER A 9 -51.46 -17.23 -11.62
CA SER A 9 -50.91 -15.90 -11.82
C SER A 9 -49.40 -15.93 -11.55
N ASN A 10 -48.62 -15.49 -12.54
CA ASN A 10 -47.22 -15.13 -12.37
C ASN A 10 -47.12 -14.08 -11.26
N GLN A 11 -46.63 -14.51 -10.08
CA GLN A 11 -46.24 -13.58 -9.03
C GLN A 11 -44.84 -13.07 -9.32
N VAL A 12 -44.78 -11.75 -9.41
CA VAL A 12 -43.66 -10.93 -9.88
C VAL A 12 -42.45 -11.11 -8.98
N ASP A 13 -41.31 -11.29 -9.64
CA ASP A 13 -39.96 -11.34 -9.11
C ASP A 13 -39.69 -10.12 -8.21
N GLY A 14 -39.79 -10.33 -6.90
CA GLY A 14 -39.40 -9.34 -5.90
C GLY A 14 -37.89 -9.38 -5.77
N ALA A 15 -37.18 -8.71 -6.68
CA ALA A 15 -35.73 -8.55 -6.59
C ALA A 15 -35.38 -7.94 -5.23
N VAL A 16 -34.86 -8.77 -4.33
CA VAL A 16 -34.39 -8.34 -3.02
C VAL A 16 -33.20 -7.43 -3.25
N VAL A 17 -33.38 -6.13 -3.01
CA VAL A 17 -32.28 -5.16 -3.05
C VAL A 17 -31.37 -5.45 -1.88
N ILE A 18 -30.24 -6.10 -2.15
CA ILE A 18 -29.20 -6.35 -1.15
C ILE A 18 -28.32 -5.10 -1.09
N GLU A 19 -28.49 -4.32 -0.02
CA GLU A 19 -27.63 -3.16 0.22
C GLU A 19 -26.31 -3.58 0.88
N ASN A 20 -25.20 -3.07 0.33
CA ASN A 20 -23.87 -3.29 0.89
C ASN A 20 -23.73 -2.58 2.25
N HIS A 21 -23.18 -3.30 3.24
CA HIS A 21 -22.95 -2.71 4.56
C HIS A 21 -21.87 -1.62 4.50
N LYS A 22 -22.23 -0.39 4.89
CA LYS A 22 -21.37 0.81 4.77
C LYS A 22 -19.96 0.67 5.36
N THR A 23 -19.80 -0.16 6.39
CA THR A 23 -18.53 -0.31 7.13
C THR A 23 -17.77 -1.61 6.81
N TYR A 24 -18.49 -2.67 6.43
CA TYR A 24 -17.93 -4.03 6.34
C TYR A 24 -17.92 -4.58 4.93
N TYR A 25 -18.52 -3.86 3.97
CA TYR A 25 -18.37 -4.18 2.57
C TYR A 25 -17.03 -3.67 2.06
N TYR A 26 -16.25 -4.57 1.46
CA TYR A 26 -14.95 -4.25 0.91
C TYR A 26 -15.05 -4.03 -0.60
N ASP A 27 -14.81 -2.81 -1.05
CA ASP A 27 -14.55 -2.55 -2.46
C ASP A 27 -13.11 -3.01 -2.77
N LEU A 28 -12.97 -3.87 -3.77
CA LEU A 28 -11.72 -4.53 -4.12
C LEU A 28 -11.14 -3.95 -5.41
N VAL A 29 -9.83 -3.98 -5.52
CA VAL A 29 -9.08 -3.59 -6.71
C VAL A 29 -7.99 -4.61 -6.97
N VAL A 30 -7.76 -4.92 -8.24
CA VAL A 30 -6.64 -5.74 -8.70
C VAL A 30 -5.49 -4.83 -9.07
N PHE A 31 -4.30 -5.10 -8.57
CA PHE A 31 -3.07 -4.51 -9.08
C PHE A 31 -2.39 -5.52 -10.01
N GLU A 32 -2.09 -5.09 -11.24
CA GLU A 32 -1.56 -5.92 -12.32
C GLU A 32 -0.06 -5.69 -12.51
N LYS A 33 0.68 -6.79 -12.29
CA LYS A 33 2.05 -7.18 -12.68
C LYS A 33 2.37 -8.53 -12.02
N VAL A 34 1.85 -8.70 -10.81
CA VAL A 34 1.53 -9.94 -10.09
C VAL A 34 0.13 -9.70 -9.53
N ARG A 35 -0.80 -10.65 -9.66
CA ARG A 35 -2.23 -10.43 -9.35
C ARG A 35 -2.43 -10.27 -7.84
N PHE A 36 -2.51 -9.02 -7.36
CA PHE A 36 -2.88 -8.70 -5.97
C PHE A 36 -4.32 -8.20 -5.93
N LEU A 37 -5.19 -8.88 -5.18
CA LEU A 37 -6.57 -8.44 -4.93
C LEU A 37 -6.64 -7.81 -3.53
N ILE A 38 -6.93 -6.51 -3.46
CA ILE A 38 -6.76 -5.72 -2.25
C ILE A 38 -7.96 -4.81 -2.05
N SER A 39 -8.30 -4.49 -0.80
CA SER A 39 -9.32 -3.50 -0.53
C SER A 39 -8.85 -2.08 -0.88
N LYS A 40 -9.70 -1.33 -1.59
CA LYS A 40 -9.53 0.10 -1.84
C LYS A 40 -9.50 0.93 -0.56
N ASN A 41 -10.19 0.48 0.49
CA ASN A 41 -10.35 1.22 1.73
C ASN A 41 -9.02 1.55 2.40
N GLY A 42 -8.02 0.66 2.32
CA GLY A 42 -6.69 0.93 2.91
C GLY A 42 -6.00 2.12 2.26
N PHE A 43 -6.02 2.18 0.93
CA PHE A 43 -5.45 3.29 0.17
C PHE A 43 -6.25 4.58 0.35
N LEU A 44 -7.59 4.50 0.35
CA LEU A 44 -8.47 5.66 0.54
C LEU A 44 -8.37 6.29 1.94
N LEU A 45 -8.08 5.49 2.98
CA LEU A 45 -7.83 5.96 4.34
C LEU A 45 -6.52 6.77 4.47
N GLU A 46 -5.55 6.50 3.60
CA GLU A 46 -4.28 7.23 3.55
C GLU A 46 -4.35 8.42 2.60
N ASN A 47 -4.95 8.23 1.43
CA ASN A 47 -5.12 9.23 0.39
C ASN A 47 -6.49 9.05 -0.30
N PRO A 48 -7.49 9.91 0.00
CA PRO A 48 -8.83 9.82 -0.59
C PRO A 48 -8.87 9.95 -2.12
N LYS A 49 -7.80 10.49 -2.72
CA LYS A 49 -7.67 10.68 -4.17
C LYS A 49 -6.64 9.73 -4.79
N PHE A 50 -6.25 8.67 -4.06
CA PHE A 50 -5.25 7.71 -4.54
C PHE A 50 -5.60 7.16 -5.92
N PHE A 51 -6.84 6.75 -6.11
CA PHE A 51 -7.30 6.13 -7.35
C PHE A 51 -7.45 7.11 -8.53
N ASP A 52 -7.58 8.40 -8.26
CA ASP A 52 -7.62 9.45 -9.30
C ASP A 52 -6.27 9.56 -10.04
N GLN A 53 -5.20 9.04 -9.45
CA GLN A 53 -3.85 9.03 -10.03
C GLN A 53 -3.65 7.93 -11.07
N PHE A 54 -4.61 7.01 -11.19
CA PHE A 54 -4.54 5.88 -12.11
C PHE A 54 -5.62 6.00 -13.17
N ASP A 55 -5.28 5.66 -14.40
CA ASP A 55 -6.24 5.54 -15.51
C ASP A 55 -7.08 4.28 -15.31
N LEU A 56 -8.02 4.34 -14.37
CA LEU A 56 -8.99 3.27 -14.18
C LEU A 56 -9.95 3.23 -15.37
N PRO A 57 -10.23 2.05 -15.94
CA PRO A 57 -11.24 1.93 -16.98
C PRO A 57 -12.57 2.45 -16.42
N LYS A 58 -13.14 3.46 -17.09
CA LYS A 58 -14.47 3.96 -16.74
C LYS A 58 -15.44 2.81 -16.99
N ARG A 59 -16.00 2.27 -15.91
CA ARG A 59 -16.98 1.18 -15.98
C ARG A 59 -18.13 1.63 -16.87
N SER A 60 -18.27 1.01 -18.03
CA SER A 60 -19.45 1.21 -18.87
C SER A 60 -20.67 0.64 -18.14
N PRO A 61 -21.86 1.25 -18.25
CA PRO A 61 -23.07 0.71 -17.62
C PRO A 61 -23.44 -0.69 -18.14
N GLU A 62 -22.85 -1.13 -19.25
CA GLU A 62 -23.01 -2.46 -19.86
C GLU A 62 -21.95 -3.49 -19.41
N GLN A 63 -20.94 -3.07 -18.62
CA GLN A 63 -19.96 -3.97 -18.03
C GLN A 63 -20.39 -4.37 -16.62
N GLU A 64 -21.28 -5.35 -16.58
CA GLU A 64 -21.64 -6.09 -15.38
C GLU A 64 -20.40 -6.84 -14.83
N GLU A 65 -20.15 -6.70 -13.53
CA GLU A 65 -19.27 -7.56 -12.73
C GLU A 65 -17.78 -7.68 -13.14
N GLY A 66 -17.04 -6.57 -13.11
CA GLY A 66 -15.57 -6.57 -13.08
C GLY A 66 -15.00 -5.98 -11.77
N VAL A 67 -13.92 -6.54 -11.25
CA VAL A 67 -13.09 -5.85 -10.25
C VAL A 67 -12.18 -4.88 -11.00
N ASP A 68 -12.12 -3.62 -10.54
CA ASP A 68 -11.26 -2.61 -11.17
C ASP A 68 -9.80 -3.07 -11.16
N SER A 69 -9.05 -2.77 -12.22
CA SER A 69 -7.66 -3.19 -12.36
C SER A 69 -6.72 -2.02 -12.62
N ILE A 70 -5.56 -2.03 -11.96
CA ILE A 70 -4.53 -1.00 -12.02
C ILE A 70 -3.21 -1.60 -12.49
N MET A 71 -2.69 -1.11 -13.61
CA MET A 71 -1.38 -1.51 -14.14
C MET A 71 -0.24 -0.81 -13.40
N LEU A 72 0.64 -1.58 -12.77
CA LEU A 72 1.84 -1.06 -12.10
C LEU A 72 3.04 -0.99 -13.06
N LYS A 73 3.13 0.09 -13.85
CA LYS A 73 4.19 0.24 -14.89
C LYS A 73 5.61 0.30 -14.28
N ASP A 74 5.83 1.15 -13.28
CA ASP A 74 7.17 1.47 -12.76
C ASP A 74 7.51 0.82 -11.40
N THR A 75 6.80 -0.25 -11.02
CA THR A 75 6.94 -0.86 -9.70
C THR A 75 7.18 -2.35 -9.84
N THR A 76 8.10 -2.94 -9.08
CA THR A 76 8.28 -4.40 -9.06
C THR A 76 7.31 -5.05 -8.08
N SER A 77 7.09 -6.37 -8.22
CA SER A 77 6.20 -7.09 -7.31
C SER A 77 6.69 -7.05 -5.87
N GLU A 78 8.00 -7.10 -5.67
CA GLU A 78 8.67 -7.10 -4.37
C GLU A 78 8.52 -5.72 -3.69
N THR A 79 8.73 -4.64 -4.44
CA THR A 79 8.53 -3.27 -3.93
C THR A 79 7.08 -3.05 -3.49
N PHE A 80 6.12 -3.50 -4.33
CA PHE A 80 4.71 -3.38 -4.00
C PHE A 80 4.33 -4.26 -2.81
N HIS A 81 4.87 -5.48 -2.74
CA HIS A 81 4.67 -6.38 -1.60
C HIS A 81 5.11 -5.73 -0.27
N GLY A 82 6.28 -5.10 -0.24
CA GLY A 82 6.76 -4.38 0.93
C GLY A 82 5.82 -3.25 1.38
N LEU A 83 5.23 -2.51 0.43
CA LEU A 83 4.19 -1.51 0.75
C LEU A 83 2.95 -2.16 1.37
N LEU A 84 2.49 -3.29 0.83
CA LEU A 84 1.31 -3.99 1.34
C LEU A 84 1.53 -4.53 2.75
N LEU A 85 2.73 -5.04 3.05
CA LEU A 85 3.08 -5.42 4.41
C LEU A 85 2.99 -4.20 5.35
N ALA A 86 3.39 -3.00 4.89
CA ALA A 86 3.36 -1.78 5.71
C ALA A 86 1.93 -1.38 6.05
N MET A 87 1.05 -1.52 5.06
CA MET A 87 -0.35 -1.12 5.16
C MET A 87 -1.21 -2.18 5.86
N TYR A 88 -0.88 -3.46 5.70
CA TYR A 88 -1.57 -4.60 6.29
C TYR A 88 -0.57 -5.49 7.04
N PRO A 89 -0.21 -5.12 8.28
CA PRO A 89 0.78 -5.88 9.05
C PRO A 89 0.25 -7.28 9.34
N PHE A 90 0.74 -8.27 8.60
CA PHE A 90 0.44 -9.68 8.84
C PHE A 90 1.29 -10.22 10.00
N PRO A 91 0.70 -10.96 10.96
CA PRO A 91 1.34 -11.35 12.22
C PRO A 91 2.54 -12.32 12.09
N ARG A 92 3.04 -12.62 10.89
CA ARG A 92 4.18 -13.53 10.65
C ARG A 92 5.21 -13.03 9.63
N SER A 93 5.08 -11.80 9.15
CA SER A 93 6.08 -11.22 8.24
C SER A 93 7.22 -10.62 9.07
N ALA A 94 8.32 -11.35 9.22
CA ALA A 94 9.55 -10.76 9.69
C ALA A 94 10.04 -9.84 8.57
N TRP A 95 9.97 -8.54 8.82
CA TRP A 95 10.40 -7.53 7.86
C TRP A 95 11.91 -7.61 7.67
N SER A 96 12.35 -7.82 6.43
CA SER A 96 13.74 -7.56 6.09
C SER A 96 13.93 -6.04 5.94
N TYR A 97 15.11 -5.53 6.31
CA TYR A 97 15.44 -4.13 6.06
C TYR A 97 15.30 -3.78 4.57
N GLU A 98 15.56 -4.72 3.66
CA GLU A 98 15.54 -4.49 2.22
C GLU A 98 14.14 -4.18 1.68
N GLU A 99 13.09 -4.54 2.41
CA GLU A 99 11.68 -4.32 2.02
C GLU A 99 11.23 -2.87 2.32
N TRP A 100 11.79 -2.24 3.35
CA TRP A 100 11.39 -0.90 3.78
C TRP A 100 11.73 0.23 2.79
N PRO A 101 12.91 0.25 2.12
CA PRO A 101 13.21 1.25 1.11
C PRO A 101 12.19 1.26 -0.04
N GLY A 102 11.73 0.09 -0.48
CA GLY A 102 10.72 -0.02 -1.54
C GLY A 102 9.35 0.47 -1.09
N ALA A 103 8.94 0.12 0.13
CA ALA A 103 7.72 0.65 0.75
C ALA A 103 7.79 2.19 0.88
N LEU A 104 8.95 2.74 1.27
CA LEU A 104 9.16 4.17 1.42
C LEU A 104 9.13 4.90 0.06
N ASP A 105 9.70 4.30 -0.99
CA ASP A 105 9.63 4.81 -2.36
C ASP A 105 8.18 4.96 -2.83
N LEU A 106 7.38 3.90 -2.70
CA LEU A 106 5.98 3.92 -3.12
C LEU A 106 5.11 4.81 -2.24
N ALA A 107 5.32 4.80 -0.92
CA ALA A 107 4.60 5.67 -0.01
C ALA A 107 4.88 7.15 -0.30
N THR A 108 6.10 7.49 -0.71
CA THR A 108 6.44 8.85 -1.14
C THR A 108 5.84 9.16 -2.52
N LYS A 109 5.89 8.22 -3.47
CA LYS A 109 5.34 8.39 -4.83
C LYS A 109 3.83 8.59 -4.84
N TRP A 110 3.10 7.90 -3.96
CA TRP A 110 1.63 7.88 -3.94
C TRP A 110 1.01 8.71 -2.81
N ASP A 111 1.84 9.49 -2.11
CA ASP A 111 1.42 10.36 -1.00
C ASP A 111 0.70 9.60 0.13
N LEU A 112 1.27 8.47 0.55
CA LEU A 112 0.78 7.64 1.65
C LEU A 112 1.49 8.04 2.95
N SER A 113 1.10 9.18 3.50
CA SER A 113 1.85 9.87 4.55
C SER A 113 2.07 9.05 5.84
N LYS A 114 1.09 8.27 6.32
CA LYS A 114 1.29 7.48 7.56
C LYS A 114 2.20 6.28 7.29
N ILE A 115 2.04 5.66 6.12
CA ILE A 115 2.90 4.56 5.68
C ILE A 115 4.35 5.04 5.54
N ARG A 116 4.55 6.22 4.94
CA ARG A 116 5.86 6.87 4.84
C ARG A 116 6.49 7.08 6.23
N ALA A 117 5.73 7.61 7.19
CA ALA A 117 6.22 7.81 8.55
C ALA A 117 6.60 6.48 9.24
N GLY A 118 5.78 5.44 9.08
CA GLY A 118 6.07 4.11 9.60
C GLY A 118 7.36 3.51 9.02
N ALA A 119 7.55 3.63 7.70
CA ALA A 119 8.77 3.17 7.04
C ALA A 119 10.02 3.91 7.51
N ILE A 120 9.92 5.24 7.69
CA ILE A 120 11.03 6.05 8.25
C ILE A 120 11.38 5.56 9.66
N LEU A 121 10.40 5.30 10.52
CA LEU A 121 10.64 4.82 11.88
C LEU A 121 11.31 3.45 11.89
N ALA A 122 10.83 2.51 11.07
CA ALA A 122 11.40 1.17 10.97
C ALA A 122 12.86 1.20 10.47
N ILE A 123 13.13 1.95 9.41
CA ILE A 123 14.47 2.15 8.86
C ILE A 123 15.38 2.79 9.92
N SER A 124 14.90 3.81 10.63
CA SER A 124 15.67 4.47 11.70
C SER A 124 16.00 3.51 12.86
N GLY A 125 15.07 2.61 13.21
CA GLY A 125 15.28 1.59 14.24
C GLY A 125 16.39 0.60 13.89
N VAL A 126 16.46 0.18 12.62
CA VAL A 126 17.54 -0.72 12.15
C VAL A 126 18.90 -0.02 12.19
N HIS A 127 18.98 1.24 11.75
CA HIS A 127 20.24 2.00 11.78
C HIS A 127 20.84 2.14 13.18
N LYS A 128 20.01 2.25 14.22
CA LYS A 128 20.48 2.34 15.62
C LYS A 128 21.10 1.03 16.13
N ASN A 129 20.73 -0.11 15.55
CA ASN A 129 21.08 -1.45 16.06
C ASN A 129 22.15 -2.18 15.25
N GLY A 130 22.54 -1.71 14.05
CA GLY A 130 23.50 -2.44 13.22
C GLY A 130 24.17 -1.63 12.10
N ALA A 131 25.50 -1.52 12.22
CA ALA A 131 26.53 -1.55 11.16
C ALA A 131 26.16 -1.14 9.71
N LYS A 132 25.68 0.09 9.48
CA LYS A 132 25.59 0.65 8.11
C LYS A 132 26.48 1.86 7.91
N LEU A 133 26.98 2.03 6.67
CA LEU A 133 27.78 3.19 6.29
C LEU A 133 26.94 4.46 6.46
N MET A 134 27.43 5.41 7.23
CA MET A 134 26.81 6.74 7.42
C MET A 134 26.48 7.43 6.10
N VAL A 135 27.26 7.14 5.04
CA VAL A 135 27.02 7.60 3.68
C VAL A 135 25.65 7.18 3.15
N GLU A 136 25.20 5.95 3.44
CA GLU A 136 23.90 5.46 2.96
C GLU A 136 22.73 6.18 3.62
N ILE A 137 22.83 6.43 4.94
CA ILE A 137 21.83 7.21 5.68
C ILE A 137 21.72 8.63 5.09
N ILE A 138 22.84 9.26 4.73
CA ILE A 138 22.83 10.58 4.08
C ILE A 138 22.15 10.51 2.72
N LEU A 139 22.46 9.51 1.89
CA LEU A 139 21.84 9.34 0.58
C LEU A 139 20.33 9.14 0.68
N LEU A 140 19.86 8.31 1.62
CA LEU A 140 18.44 8.12 1.90
C LEU A 140 17.78 9.41 2.43
N GLY A 141 18.45 10.10 3.36
CA GLY A 141 17.98 11.37 3.92
C GLY A 141 17.80 12.44 2.85
N ARG A 142 18.70 12.49 1.86
CA ARG A 142 18.57 13.40 0.71
C ARG A 142 17.43 12.97 -0.22
N LYS A 143 17.36 11.69 -0.57
CA LYS A 143 16.36 11.15 -1.50
C LYS A 143 14.92 11.37 -1.00
N TYR A 144 14.67 11.11 0.28
CA TYR A 144 13.33 11.17 0.87
C TYR A 144 13.04 12.42 1.68
N ASN A 145 13.97 13.39 1.67
CA ASN A 145 13.92 14.62 2.43
C ASN A 145 13.66 14.38 3.93
N VAL A 146 14.48 13.53 4.55
CA VAL A 146 14.42 13.21 5.99
C VAL A 146 15.62 13.88 6.67
N ALA A 147 15.39 15.09 7.19
CA ALA A 147 16.44 15.92 7.79
C ALA A 147 17.18 15.21 8.94
N GLN A 148 16.45 14.46 9.76
CA GLN A 148 17.02 13.69 10.87
C GLN A 148 18.11 12.71 10.39
N TRP A 149 17.90 12.02 9.26
CA TRP A 149 18.89 11.10 8.70
C TRP A 149 20.14 11.83 8.22
N LEU A 150 19.99 13.02 7.64
CA LEU A 150 21.14 13.84 7.25
C LEU A 150 21.99 14.22 8.46
N GLU A 151 21.35 14.71 9.51
CA GLU A 151 22.02 15.09 10.75
C GLU A 151 22.75 13.90 11.40
N GLU A 152 22.05 12.77 11.56
CA GLU A 152 22.62 11.54 12.12
C GLU A 152 23.82 11.05 11.29
N GLY A 153 23.71 11.07 9.96
CA GLY A 153 24.78 10.67 9.05
C GLY A 153 26.00 11.59 9.13
N TYR A 154 25.82 12.91 9.13
CA TYR A 154 26.93 13.87 9.24
C TYR A 154 27.64 13.77 10.58
N ILE A 155 26.89 13.72 11.69
CA ILE A 155 27.45 13.53 13.04
C ILE A 155 28.23 12.21 13.10
N GLY A 156 27.70 11.14 12.51
CA GLY A 156 28.36 9.84 12.46
C GLY A 156 29.71 9.86 11.72
N ILE A 157 29.79 10.56 10.59
CA ILE A 157 31.05 10.72 9.83
C ILE A 157 32.08 11.52 10.64
N LEU A 158 31.67 12.64 11.24
CA LEU A 158 32.58 13.48 12.03
C LEU A 158 33.18 12.71 13.21
N LYS A 159 32.35 11.94 13.93
CA LYS A 159 32.83 11.08 15.03
C LYS A 159 33.82 10.00 14.56
N GLN A 160 33.62 9.43 13.37
CA GLN A 160 34.57 8.45 12.82
C GLN A 160 35.90 9.07 12.40
N ALA A 161 35.91 10.32 11.91
CA ALA A 161 37.12 11.04 11.56
C ALA A 161 37.95 11.36 12.82
N ASP A 162 37.30 11.88 13.86
CA ASP A 162 37.93 12.23 15.14
C ASP A 162 38.57 11.02 15.84
N LEU A 163 37.94 9.84 15.76
CA LEU A 163 38.49 8.58 16.29
C LEU A 163 39.71 8.05 15.51
N LYS A 164 39.89 8.46 14.24
CA LYS A 164 41.04 8.04 13.42
C LYS A 164 42.26 8.92 13.63
N ASP A 165 42.08 10.19 13.98
CA ASP A 165 43.18 11.13 14.28
C ASP A 165 43.80 10.88 15.67
N GLN A 166 43.14 10.10 16.55
CA GLN A 166 43.64 9.74 17.88
C GLN A 166 44.41 8.39 17.94
N ARG A 167 44.67 7.76 16.80
CA ARG A 167 45.41 6.48 16.69
C ARG A 167 46.73 6.65 15.96
#